data_AF-A0A8X6HMH8-F1
#
_entry.id   AF-A0A8X6HMH8-F1
#
_cell.length_a   1.000
_cell.length_b   1.000
_cell.length_c   1.000
_cell.angle_alpha   90.00
_cell.angle_beta   90.00
_cell.angle_gamma   90.00
#
_symmetry.space_group_name_H-M   'P 1'
#
loop_
_entity.id
_entity.type
_entity.pdbx_description
1 polymer ?
#
loop_
_entity_poly.entity_id
_entity_poly.type
_entity_poly.pdbx_seq_one_letter_code
_entity_poly.pdbx_strand_id
1 'polypeptide(L)'
;MNQNYSDDTKAKLLSQLLLKYQHIINEPKPPLRVTIEESKEQGQELPRKKLKTRSYAWNEYGELMKDSEIIKVRISKAKKSFRRGYLPGWSDEAFKISKVYPSHPTTFELQDLKSETIKGRFYAEELQKISKRSDDYWHVEKILKTKGRGSKKEYYVKWKGFDNRFNSWVKAAWMK
;
A
#
# COMPACT_ATOMS: atom_id res chain seq x y z
N MET A 1 39.85 49.74 14.41
CA MET A 1 40.56 49.71 15.70
C MET A 1 40.94 48.27 15.99
N ASN A 2 42.19 47.89 15.75
CA ASN A 2 42.66 46.54 16.06
C ASN A 2 42.91 46.43 17.57
N GLN A 3 42.02 45.75 18.29
CA GLN A 3 42.27 45.39 19.68
C GLN A 3 43.30 44.26 19.69
N ASN A 4 44.56 44.60 20.00
CA ASN A 4 45.60 43.63 20.28
C ASN A 4 45.32 43.00 21.64
N TYR A 5 44.61 41.86 21.63
CA TYR A 5 44.40 41.04 22.83
C TYR A 5 45.76 40.53 23.37
N SER A 6 45.94 40.57 24.69
CA SER A 6 47.11 39.99 25.37
C SER A 6 47.17 38.48 25.12
N ASP A 7 48.36 37.91 24.93
CA ASP A 7 48.50 36.50 24.52
C ASP A 7 47.86 35.52 25.50
N ASP A 8 47.79 35.88 26.78
CA ASP A 8 47.13 35.10 27.83
C ASP A 8 45.60 35.06 27.66
N THR A 9 45.01 36.13 27.10
CA THR A 9 43.58 36.18 26.76
C THR A 9 43.25 35.41 25.48
N LYS A 10 44.17 35.39 24.51
CA LYS A 10 44.05 34.54 23.31
C LYS A 10 44.14 33.05 23.67
N ALA A 11 45.05 32.68 24.58
CA ALA A 11 45.17 31.31 25.07
C ALA A 11 43.91 30.86 25.85
N LYS A 12 43.35 31.72 26.71
CA LYS A 12 42.07 31.44 27.39
C LYS A 12 40.90 31.28 26.42
N LEU A 13 40.76 32.19 25.45
CA LEU A 13 39.71 32.09 24.42
C LEU A 13 39.87 30.84 23.55
N LEU A 14 41.10 30.48 23.16
CA LEU A 14 41.37 29.27 22.39
C LEU A 14 41.07 28.00 23.21
N SER A 15 41.41 27.98 24.51
CA SER A 15 41.08 26.87 25.40
C SER A 15 39.57 26.70 25.62
N GLN A 16 38.83 27.80 25.78
CA GLN A 16 37.36 27.77 25.86
C GLN A 16 36.73 27.28 24.54
N LEU A 17 37.29 27.67 23.39
CA LEU A 17 36.79 27.25 22.08
C LEU A 17 37.06 25.75 21.83
N LEU A 18 38.23 25.24 22.21
CA LEU A 18 38.60 23.82 22.06
C LEU A 18 37.79 22.92 23.00
N LEU A 19 37.58 23.34 24.25
CA LEU A 19 36.72 22.62 25.20
C LEU A 19 35.27 22.59 24.70
N LYS A 20 34.75 23.70 24.17
CA LYS A 20 33.42 23.74 23.55
C LYS A 20 33.30 22.78 22.37
N TYR A 21 34.36 22.64 21.55
CA TYR A 21 34.38 21.71 20.42
C TYR A 21 34.51 20.23 20.83
N GLN A 22 35.27 19.91 21.88
CA GLN A 22 35.42 18.53 22.38
C GLN A 22 34.15 17.99 23.05
N HIS A 23 33.32 18.85 23.65
CA HIS A 23 32.03 18.45 24.23
C HIS A 23 30.94 18.17 23.17
N ILE A 24 31.00 18.78 21.98
CA ILE A 24 29.99 18.61 20.92
C ILE A 24 30.10 17.26 20.19
N ILE A 25 31.25 16.58 20.26
CA ILE A 25 31.50 15.33 19.53
C ILE A 25 31.11 14.08 20.36
N ASN A 26 30.94 14.22 21.69
CA ASN A 26 30.81 13.08 22.61
C ASN A 26 29.46 12.99 23.36
N GLU A 27 28.47 13.82 23.05
CA GLU A 27 27.11 13.63 23.59
C GLU A 27 26.21 12.87 22.61
N PRO A 28 25.58 11.74 23.00
CA PRO A 28 24.59 11.09 22.16
C PRO A 28 23.38 12.02 21.99
N LYS A 29 23.00 12.29 20.74
CA LYS A 29 21.85 13.14 20.41
C LYS A 29 20.60 12.63 21.15
N PRO A 30 19.91 13.47 21.95
CA PRO A 30 18.71 13.04 22.67
C PRO A 30 17.57 12.69 21.70
N PRO A 31 16.75 11.65 21.98
CA PRO A 31 15.62 11.30 21.14
C PRO A 31 14.53 12.37 21.24
N LEU A 32 14.00 12.80 20.09
CA LEU A 32 12.88 13.74 20.02
C LEU A 32 11.61 13.06 20.55
N ARG A 33 11.31 13.23 21.84
CA ARG A 33 9.97 13.07 22.41
C ARG A 33 9.34 14.45 22.55
N VAL A 34 8.29 14.68 21.77
CA VAL A 34 7.50 15.91 21.73
C VAL A 34 6.49 15.90 22.88
N THR A 35 6.51 16.95 23.71
CA THR A 35 5.35 17.43 24.47
C THR A 35 5.27 18.94 24.29
N ILE A 36 4.06 19.40 24.05
CA ILE A 36 3.64 20.61 23.33
C ILE A 36 3.91 21.87 24.16
N GLU A 37 4.53 22.89 23.55
CA GLU A 37 4.09 24.28 23.66
C GLU A 37 4.59 25.09 22.46
N GLU A 38 3.76 26.03 22.05
CA GLU A 38 3.60 26.60 20.72
C GLU A 38 4.32 27.95 20.57
N SER A 39 5.16 28.13 19.54
CA SER A 39 5.39 29.46 18.95
C SER A 39 5.98 29.38 17.54
N LYS A 40 5.40 30.20 16.67
CA LYS A 40 5.49 30.35 15.21
C LYS A 40 6.87 30.65 14.58
N GLU A 41 6.96 30.17 13.32
CA GLU A 41 7.60 30.78 12.12
C GLU A 41 9.13 30.96 12.12
N GLN A 42 9.93 30.66 11.09
CA GLN A 42 9.79 30.27 9.68
C GLN A 42 11.11 29.57 9.30
N GLY A 43 11.06 28.43 8.62
CA GLY A 43 12.26 27.77 8.08
C GLY A 43 11.92 26.97 6.83
N GLN A 44 12.46 27.39 5.68
CA GLN A 44 12.37 26.63 4.43
C GLN A 44 13.01 25.25 4.60
N GLU A 45 12.22 24.18 4.46
CA GLU A 45 12.73 22.82 4.43
C GLU A 45 13.37 22.51 3.06
N LEU A 46 14.62 22.03 3.06
CA LEU A 46 15.20 21.28 1.95
C LEU A 46 14.28 20.10 1.58
N PRO A 47 14.12 19.73 0.29
CA PRO A 47 13.23 18.63 -0.09
C PRO A 47 13.80 17.33 0.46
N ARG A 48 13.32 16.91 1.63
CA ARG A 48 13.45 15.54 2.11
C ARG A 48 12.80 14.68 1.04
N LYS A 49 13.61 13.99 0.24
CA LYS A 49 13.11 12.86 -0.56
C LYS A 49 12.51 11.89 0.45
N LYS A 50 11.20 11.99 0.68
CA LYS A 50 10.45 11.12 1.58
C LYS A 50 10.64 9.71 1.05
N LEU A 51 11.48 8.92 1.71
CA LEU A 51 11.41 7.47 1.59
C LEU A 51 10.00 7.11 2.08
N LYS A 52 9.08 6.80 1.15
CA LYS A 52 7.75 6.29 1.51
C LYS A 52 7.97 4.99 2.29
N THR A 53 7.92 5.05 3.61
CA THR A 53 7.66 3.86 4.43
C THR A 53 6.32 3.32 3.97
N ARG A 54 6.31 2.10 3.43
CA ARG A 54 5.14 1.49 2.81
C ARG A 54 4.08 1.13 3.87
N SER A 55 3.35 2.13 4.35
CA SER A 55 2.39 1.98 5.44
C SER A 55 1.05 1.42 4.94
N TYR A 56 0.50 0.50 5.72
CA TYR A 56 -0.87 0.02 5.55
C TYR A 56 -1.81 1.03 6.24
N ALA A 57 -2.96 1.33 5.64
CA ALA A 57 -3.96 2.25 6.18
C ALA A 57 -5.37 1.79 5.79
N TRP A 58 -6.37 2.09 6.61
CA TRP A 58 -7.78 1.91 6.24
C TRP A 58 -8.32 3.17 5.58
N ASN A 59 -9.19 3.03 4.56
CA ASN A 59 -9.91 4.17 4.00
C ASN A 59 -11.27 4.39 4.67
N GLU A 60 -11.98 5.46 4.27
CA GLU A 60 -13.32 5.82 4.78
C GLU A 60 -14.40 4.74 4.54
N TYR A 61 -14.16 3.83 3.58
CA TYR A 61 -15.06 2.72 3.25
C TYR A 61 -14.71 1.43 4.00
N GLY A 62 -13.69 1.45 4.87
CA GLY A 62 -13.25 0.26 5.61
C GLY A 62 -12.45 -0.73 4.77
N GLU A 63 -11.75 -0.26 3.74
CA GLU A 63 -10.90 -1.09 2.87
C GLU A 63 -9.43 -0.92 3.24
N LEU A 64 -8.71 -2.04 3.33
CA LEU A 64 -7.28 -2.02 3.63
C LEU A 64 -6.48 -1.54 2.42
N MET A 65 -5.70 -0.48 2.61
CA MET A 65 -4.80 0.12 1.63
C MET A 65 -3.32 -0.12 1.97
N LYS A 66 -2.48 -0.16 0.95
CA LYS A 66 -1.02 -0.04 1.05
C LYS A 66 -0.54 0.93 0.00
N ASP A 67 0.33 1.88 0.36
CA ASP A 67 0.88 2.85 -0.60
C ASP A 67 -0.21 3.67 -1.33
N SER A 68 -1.33 3.96 -0.64
CA SER A 68 -2.54 4.62 -1.19
C SER A 68 -3.31 3.78 -2.23
N GLU A 69 -3.13 2.47 -2.24
CA GLU A 69 -3.85 1.54 -3.12
C GLU A 69 -4.60 0.47 -2.32
N ILE A 70 -5.84 0.17 -2.72
CA ILE A 70 -6.64 -0.90 -2.10
C ILE A 70 -5.95 -2.25 -2.33
N ILE A 71 -5.78 -3.03 -1.26
CA ILE A 71 -5.26 -4.38 -1.32
C ILE A 71 -6.34 -5.33 -1.81
N LYS A 72 -6.05 -5.99 -2.94
CA LYS A 72 -6.89 -7.05 -3.50
C LYS A 72 -6.26 -8.41 -3.25
N VAL A 73 -7.08 -9.43 -2.99
CA VAL A 73 -6.66 -10.80 -2.71
C VAL A 73 -7.49 -11.82 -3.50
N ARG A 74 -6.90 -12.99 -3.79
CA ARG A 74 -7.59 -14.20 -4.27
C ARG A 74 -7.72 -15.20 -3.14
N ILE A 75 -8.72 -16.07 -3.20
CA ILE A 75 -8.99 -17.11 -2.20
C ILE A 75 -8.52 -18.47 -2.73
N SER A 76 -7.96 -19.31 -1.87
CA SER A 76 -7.58 -20.67 -2.25
C SER A 76 -8.82 -21.52 -2.60
N LYS A 77 -8.74 -22.33 -3.67
CA LYS A 77 -9.80 -23.28 -4.03
C LYS A 77 -9.78 -24.46 -3.05
N ALA A 78 -10.94 -24.98 -2.66
CA ALA A 78 -11.06 -26.14 -1.76
C ALA A 78 -10.31 -27.38 -2.31
N LYS A 79 -9.47 -28.04 -1.49
CA LYS A 79 -8.69 -29.21 -1.91
C LYS A 79 -9.62 -30.39 -2.19
N LYS A 80 -9.74 -30.82 -3.46
CA LYS A 80 -10.37 -32.11 -3.83
C LYS A 80 -9.38 -33.25 -3.58
N SER A 81 -9.89 -34.44 -3.27
CA SER A 81 -9.10 -35.67 -3.00
C SER A 81 -8.13 -36.01 -4.12
N PHE A 82 -8.45 -35.67 -5.36
CA PHE A 82 -7.55 -35.72 -6.50
C PHE A 82 -7.55 -34.39 -7.24
N ARG A 83 -6.43 -33.67 -7.20
CA ARG A 83 -6.22 -32.48 -8.03
C ARG A 83 -5.31 -32.81 -9.19
N ARG A 84 -5.74 -32.44 -10.39
CA ARG A 84 -4.84 -32.40 -11.54
C ARG A 84 -3.88 -31.23 -11.35
N GLY A 85 -2.58 -31.50 -11.31
CA GLY A 85 -1.54 -30.50 -10.97
C GLY A 85 -1.50 -29.28 -11.88
N TYR A 86 -2.10 -29.36 -13.08
CA TYR A 86 -2.21 -28.24 -14.01
C TYR A 86 -3.36 -27.27 -13.70
N LEU A 87 -4.25 -27.58 -12.75
CA LEU A 87 -5.36 -26.69 -12.39
C LEU A 87 -4.92 -25.60 -11.40
N PRO A 88 -5.35 -24.34 -11.59
CA PRO A 88 -4.97 -23.26 -10.69
C PRO A 88 -5.50 -23.49 -9.27
N GLY A 89 -4.65 -23.22 -8.28
CA GLY A 89 -4.97 -23.34 -6.86
C GLY A 89 -5.82 -22.20 -6.29
N TRP A 90 -5.91 -21.07 -7.00
CA TRP A 90 -6.55 -19.84 -6.54
C TRP A 90 -7.83 -19.51 -7.32
N SER A 91 -8.72 -18.73 -6.70
CA SER A 91 -9.90 -18.15 -7.34
C SER A 91 -9.48 -17.18 -8.45
N ASP A 92 -10.28 -17.13 -9.52
CA ASP A 92 -10.09 -16.11 -10.55
C ASP A 92 -10.63 -14.74 -10.08
N GLU A 93 -11.61 -14.76 -9.17
CA GLU A 93 -12.21 -13.57 -8.53
C GLU A 93 -11.25 -12.85 -7.58
N ALA A 94 -11.38 -11.53 -7.53
CA ALA A 94 -10.59 -10.64 -6.69
C ALA A 94 -11.46 -10.02 -5.59
N PHE A 95 -10.98 -10.09 -4.36
CA PHE A 95 -11.69 -9.61 -3.17
C PHE A 95 -10.89 -8.54 -2.44
N LYS A 96 -11.55 -7.78 -1.59
CA LYS A 96 -10.98 -6.78 -0.71
C LYS A 96 -11.05 -7.26 0.74
N ILE A 97 -10.07 -6.88 1.55
CA ILE A 97 -10.11 -7.15 2.99
C ILE A 97 -10.94 -6.04 3.64
N SER A 98 -12.04 -6.43 4.29
CA SER A 98 -12.92 -5.50 5.02
C SER A 98 -12.55 -5.42 6.49
N LYS A 99 -12.24 -6.55 7.13
CA LYS A 99 -11.82 -6.56 8.54
C LYS A 99 -10.70 -7.55 8.80
N VAL A 100 -9.85 -7.20 9.75
CA VAL A 100 -8.79 -8.07 10.28
C VAL A 100 -9.14 -8.38 11.72
N TYR A 101 -9.15 -9.67 12.06
CA TYR A 101 -9.36 -10.11 13.42
C TYR A 101 -8.06 -10.69 13.97
N PRO A 102 -7.48 -10.06 15.02
CA PRO A 102 -6.23 -10.50 15.64
C PRO A 102 -6.47 -11.71 16.58
N SER A 103 -6.93 -12.82 16.00
CA SER A 103 -7.03 -14.11 16.69
C SER A 103 -5.74 -14.93 16.49
N HIS A 104 -5.66 -16.10 17.11
CA HIS A 104 -4.56 -17.05 16.92
C HIS A 104 -5.14 -18.35 16.35
N PRO A 105 -5.10 -18.56 15.02
CA PRO A 105 -4.43 -17.74 13.99
C PRO A 105 -5.23 -16.49 13.56
N THR A 106 -4.54 -15.50 12.98
CA THR A 106 -5.17 -14.27 12.45
C THR A 106 -6.12 -14.62 11.30
N THR A 107 -7.33 -14.05 11.33
CA THR A 107 -8.35 -14.30 10.31
C THR A 107 -8.87 -13.00 9.70
N PHE A 108 -9.38 -13.08 8.47
CA PHE A 108 -9.81 -11.94 7.68
C PHE A 108 -11.26 -12.11 7.23
N GLU A 109 -12.00 -11.01 7.23
CA GLU A 109 -13.30 -10.90 6.56
C GLU A 109 -13.10 -10.23 5.20
N LEU A 110 -13.71 -10.82 4.18
CA LEU A 110 -13.56 -10.40 2.80
C LEU A 110 -14.84 -9.81 2.26
N GLN A 111 -14.66 -8.91 1.31
CA GLN A 111 -15.73 -8.22 0.61
C GLN A 111 -15.46 -8.26 -0.89
N ASP A 112 -16.51 -8.45 -1.67
CA ASP A 112 -16.46 -8.40 -3.13
C ASP A 112 -16.21 -6.96 -3.64
N LEU A 113 -15.88 -6.82 -4.92
CA LEU A 113 -15.70 -5.52 -5.59
C LEU A 113 -16.98 -4.67 -5.57
N LYS A 114 -18.16 -5.29 -5.44
CA LYS A 114 -19.47 -4.63 -5.26
C LYS A 114 -19.83 -4.34 -3.80
N SER A 115 -18.88 -4.48 -2.89
CA SER A 115 -19.08 -4.23 -1.47
C SER A 115 -20.01 -5.23 -0.77
N GLU A 116 -20.18 -6.44 -1.33
CA GLU A 116 -20.90 -7.53 -0.67
C GLU A 116 -19.96 -8.36 0.20
N THR A 117 -20.29 -8.54 1.47
CA THR A 117 -19.47 -9.33 2.41
C THR A 117 -19.62 -10.82 2.13
N ILE A 118 -18.48 -11.52 2.06
CA ILE A 118 -18.45 -12.97 1.91
C ILE A 118 -18.69 -13.62 3.27
N LYS A 119 -19.56 -14.63 3.31
CA LYS A 119 -19.82 -15.39 4.53
C LYS A 119 -18.57 -16.17 4.95
N GLY A 120 -18.15 -15.97 6.20
CA GLY A 120 -17.06 -16.71 6.82
C GLY A 120 -15.83 -15.85 7.10
N ARG A 121 -14.79 -16.50 7.61
CA ARG A 121 -13.49 -15.89 7.94
C ARG A 121 -12.40 -16.74 7.30
N PHE A 122 -11.39 -16.09 6.75
CA PHE A 122 -10.32 -16.74 5.99
C PHE A 122 -9.00 -16.58 6.72
N TYR A 123 -8.15 -17.59 6.65
CA TYR A 123 -6.79 -17.52 7.17
C TYR A 123 -5.84 -16.85 6.18
N ALA A 124 -4.72 -16.32 6.67
CA ALA A 124 -3.70 -15.71 5.81
C ALA A 124 -3.21 -16.66 4.69
N GLU A 125 -3.09 -17.95 5.00
CA GLU A 125 -2.63 -19.00 4.08
C GLU A 125 -3.61 -19.25 2.93
N GLU A 126 -4.89 -18.93 3.13
CA GLU A 126 -5.95 -19.07 2.14
C GLU A 126 -6.07 -17.84 1.24
N LEU A 127 -5.23 -16.83 1.43
CA LEU A 127 -5.28 -15.56 0.72
C LEU A 127 -3.99 -15.31 -0.07
N GLN A 128 -4.14 -14.98 -1.35
CA GLN A 128 -3.04 -14.54 -2.20
C GLN A 128 -3.22 -13.08 -2.57
N LYS A 129 -2.24 -12.23 -2.21
CA LYS A 129 -2.24 -10.83 -2.62
C LYS A 129 -2.04 -10.69 -4.14
N ILE A 130 -2.91 -9.89 -4.76
CA ILE A 130 -2.83 -9.54 -6.18
C ILE A 130 -1.87 -8.36 -6.35
N SER A 131 -0.96 -8.45 -7.32
CA SER A 131 0.01 -7.40 -7.63
C SER A 131 -0.30 -6.73 -8.97
N LYS A 132 -0.13 -5.40 -9.07
CA LYS A 132 -0.44 -4.63 -10.29
C LYS A 132 0.27 -5.12 -11.54
N ARG A 133 1.50 -5.61 -11.43
CA ARG A 133 2.33 -5.94 -12.62
C ARG A 133 1.79 -7.10 -13.44
N SER A 134 0.99 -8.00 -12.86
CA SER A 134 0.55 -9.24 -13.50
C SER A 134 -0.96 -9.33 -13.75
N ASP A 135 -1.78 -8.61 -12.98
CA ASP A 135 -3.22 -8.87 -12.88
C ASP A 135 -4.11 -7.67 -13.28
N ASP A 136 -3.56 -6.67 -13.97
CA ASP A 136 -4.34 -5.52 -14.46
C ASP A 136 -5.29 -5.88 -15.63
N TYR A 137 -5.23 -7.12 -16.13
CA TYR A 137 -6.09 -7.62 -17.19
C TYR A 137 -7.11 -8.63 -16.64
N TRP A 138 -8.39 -8.28 -16.72
CA TRP A 138 -9.48 -9.21 -16.43
C TRP A 138 -9.66 -10.18 -17.59
N HIS A 139 -9.71 -11.49 -17.29
CA HIS A 139 -9.96 -12.49 -18.31
C HIS A 139 -11.43 -12.52 -18.70
N VAL A 140 -11.71 -12.54 -20.01
CA VAL A 140 -13.07 -12.78 -20.53
C VAL A 140 -13.33 -14.29 -20.53
N GLU A 141 -14.45 -14.70 -19.95
CA GLU A 141 -14.94 -16.07 -20.01
C GLU A 141 -15.67 -16.32 -21.32
N LYS A 142 -16.60 -15.41 -21.66
CA LYS A 142 -17.47 -15.55 -22.83
C LYS A 142 -17.98 -14.20 -23.32
N ILE A 143 -18.11 -14.04 -24.63
CA ILE A 143 -18.85 -12.93 -25.23
C ILE A 143 -20.33 -13.34 -25.32
N LEU A 144 -21.20 -12.58 -24.66
CA LEU A 144 -22.64 -12.85 -24.59
C LEU A 144 -23.42 -12.17 -25.71
N LYS A 145 -23.08 -10.91 -26.01
CA LYS A 145 -23.73 -10.11 -27.07
C LYS A 145 -22.71 -9.23 -27.77
N THR A 146 -23.04 -8.83 -28.99
CA THR A 146 -22.28 -7.85 -29.78
C THR A 146 -23.22 -6.75 -30.25
N LYS A 147 -22.78 -5.49 -30.20
CA LYS A 147 -23.54 -4.36 -30.76
C LYS A 147 -22.62 -3.39 -31.50
N GLY A 148 -23.20 -2.60 -32.40
CA GLY A 148 -22.48 -1.61 -33.21
C GLY A 148 -21.69 -2.22 -34.38
N ARG A 149 -21.02 -1.35 -35.15
CA ARG A 149 -20.17 -1.71 -36.30
C ARG A 149 -18.90 -0.85 -36.32
N GLY A 150 -17.84 -1.38 -36.92
CA GLY A 150 -16.56 -0.68 -37.07
C GLY A 150 -15.93 -0.28 -35.73
N SER A 151 -15.49 0.97 -35.62
CA SER A 151 -14.85 1.55 -34.43
C SER A 151 -15.75 1.66 -33.20
N LYS A 152 -17.07 1.64 -33.39
CA LYS A 152 -18.09 1.68 -32.31
C LYS A 152 -18.57 0.28 -31.91
N LYS A 153 -17.88 -0.78 -32.35
CA LYS A 153 -18.22 -2.16 -31.99
C LYS A 153 -17.94 -2.40 -30.51
N GLU A 154 -18.93 -2.92 -29.79
CA GLU A 154 -18.83 -3.26 -28.38
C GLU A 154 -19.28 -4.71 -28.15
N TYR A 155 -18.67 -5.35 -27.15
CA TYR A 155 -18.98 -6.71 -26.72
C TYR A 155 -19.52 -6.70 -25.30
N TYR A 156 -20.64 -7.39 -25.07
CA TYR A 156 -21.14 -7.65 -23.74
C TYR A 156 -20.45 -8.92 -23.24
N VAL A 157 -19.55 -8.77 -22.27
CA VAL A 157 -18.65 -9.84 -21.83
C VAL A 157 -19.07 -10.39 -20.48
N LYS A 158 -18.97 -11.71 -20.36
CA LYS A 158 -18.92 -12.43 -19.09
C LYS A 158 -17.46 -12.51 -18.66
N TRP A 159 -17.15 -11.92 -17.51
CA TRP A 159 -15.80 -11.98 -16.93
C TRP A 159 -15.57 -13.32 -16.24
N LYS A 160 -14.37 -13.87 -16.43
CA LYS A 160 -13.95 -15.15 -15.85
C LYS A 160 -13.78 -15.00 -14.35
N GLY A 161 -14.45 -15.88 -13.61
CA GLY A 161 -14.39 -15.87 -12.14
C GLY A 161 -15.33 -14.89 -11.45
N PHE A 162 -16.05 -14.04 -12.19
CA PHE A 162 -17.01 -13.09 -11.61
C PHE A 162 -18.44 -13.53 -11.86
N ASP A 163 -19.38 -13.09 -11.03
CA ASP A 163 -20.80 -13.35 -11.27
C ASP A 163 -21.35 -12.54 -12.47
N ASN A 164 -22.50 -12.96 -13.02
CA ASN A 164 -23.19 -12.30 -14.13
C ASN A 164 -23.52 -10.83 -13.86
N ARG A 165 -23.61 -10.44 -12.59
CA ARG A 165 -23.81 -9.06 -12.17
C ARG A 165 -22.65 -8.14 -12.57
N PHE A 166 -21.46 -8.68 -12.84
CA PHE A 166 -20.30 -7.93 -13.31
C PHE A 166 -20.21 -7.80 -14.83
N ASN A 167 -21.12 -8.43 -15.57
CA ASN A 167 -21.11 -8.39 -17.03
C ASN A 167 -21.24 -6.94 -17.52
N SER A 168 -20.36 -6.55 -18.43
CA SER A 168 -20.28 -5.18 -18.90
C SER A 168 -20.02 -5.10 -20.41
N TRP A 169 -20.34 -3.94 -20.98
CA TRP A 169 -19.99 -3.64 -22.37
C TRP A 169 -18.54 -3.14 -22.42
N VAL A 170 -17.71 -3.81 -23.22
CA VAL A 170 -16.33 -3.40 -23.51
C VAL A 170 -16.18 -3.05 -24.97
N LYS A 171 -15.34 -2.05 -25.25
CA LYS A 171 -15.02 -1.67 -26.63
C LYS A 171 -14.23 -2.80 -27.29
N ALA A 172 -14.56 -3.11 -28.54
CA ALA A 172 -13.81 -4.10 -29.31
C ALA A 172 -12.32 -3.76 -29.40
N ALA A 173 -11.96 -2.46 -29.37
CA ALA A 173 -10.57 -2.00 -29.35
C ALA A 173 -9.77 -2.42 -28.10
N TRP A 174 -10.43 -2.80 -27.01
CA TRP A 174 -9.78 -3.28 -25.78
C TRP A 174 -9.58 -4.79 -25.76
N MET A 175 -10.25 -5.51 -26.66
CA MET A 175 -10.05 -6.94 -26.85
C MET A 175 -8.96 -7.12 -27.91
N LYS A 176 -7.74 -7.39 -27.46
CA LYS A 176 -6.60 -7.74 -28.32
C LYS A 176 -6.35 -9.24 -28.28
#